data_AF-A0A0N4YNP4-F1
#
_entry.id   AF-A0A0N4YNP4-F1
#
_cell.length_a   1.000
_cell.length_b   1.000
_cell.length_c   1.000
_cell.angle_alpha   90.00
_cell.angle_beta   90.00
_cell.angle_gamma   90.00
#
_symmetry.space_group_name_H-M   'P 1'
#
loop_
_entity.id
_entity.type
_entity.pdbx_description
1 polymer ?
#
loop_
_entity_poly.entity_id
_entity_poly.type
_entity_poly.pdbx_seq_one_letter_code
_entity_poly.pdbx_strand_id
1 'polypeptide(L)'
;MVALLGFHLLTFSWPFLSGVAPGCAKYVDDVNGTQSWTWCESLKPVNFWLYYVSYALIFGIGLPCLNNSLQSLYSQILGKGRQGTMQGINQAVGCVSRIMGPLLMSTTFASFGPRATWLVEIVYRRLLPAAVEIKERTIQLSRDGTEVTICRRDSTSTTISVVSDELKKVISA
;
A
#
# COMPACT_ATOMS: atom_id res chain seq x y z
N MET A 1 -2.09 2.71 -7.69
CA MET A 1 -2.77 1.49 -7.21
C MET A 1 -3.60 0.80 -8.27
N VAL A 2 -4.43 1.52 -9.04
CA VAL A 2 -5.26 0.94 -10.11
C VAL A 2 -4.43 0.21 -11.18
N ALA A 3 -3.31 0.79 -11.65
CA ALA A 3 -2.45 0.16 -12.65
C ALA A 3 -1.85 -1.18 -12.19
N LEU A 4 -1.36 -1.26 -10.95
CA LEU A 4 -0.85 -2.51 -10.36
C LEU A 4 -1.94 -3.57 -10.27
N LEU A 5 -3.16 -3.17 -9.94
CA LEU A 5 -4.26 -4.11 -9.90
C LEU A 5 -4.68 -4.57 -11.31
N GLY A 6 -4.71 -3.66 -12.28
CA GLY A 6 -4.92 -3.99 -13.69
C GLY A 6 -3.92 -5.04 -14.18
N PHE A 7 -2.63 -4.88 -13.83
CA PHE A 7 -1.59 -5.86 -14.12
C PHE A 7 -1.90 -7.25 -13.56
N HIS A 8 -2.27 -7.36 -12.27
CA HIS A 8 -2.54 -8.66 -11.65
C HIS A 8 -3.80 -9.32 -12.24
N LEU A 9 -4.82 -8.54 -12.61
CA LEU A 9 -6.02 -9.06 -13.27
C LEU A 9 -5.74 -9.50 -14.72
N LEU A 10 -4.92 -8.75 -15.46
CA LEU A 10 -4.52 -9.07 -16.83
C LEU A 10 -3.61 -10.30 -16.90
N THR A 11 -2.71 -10.45 -15.92
CA THR A 11 -1.78 -11.58 -15.85
C THR A 11 -2.35 -12.78 -15.10
N PHE A 12 -3.59 -12.68 -14.60
CA PHE A 12 -4.25 -13.79 -13.94
C PHE A 12 -4.54 -14.92 -14.93
N SER A 13 -4.18 -16.13 -14.53
CA SER A 13 -4.37 -17.35 -15.33
C SER A 13 -5.83 -17.82 -15.23
N TRP A 14 -6.74 -17.04 -15.82
CA TRP A 14 -8.18 -17.25 -15.75
C TRP A 14 -8.60 -18.64 -16.24
N PRO A 15 -9.62 -19.25 -15.62
CA PRO A 15 -10.05 -20.62 -15.96
C PRO A 15 -10.63 -20.74 -17.38
N PHE A 16 -11.10 -19.64 -17.97
CA PHE A 16 -11.66 -19.63 -19.33
C PHE A 16 -10.60 -19.62 -20.44
N LEU A 17 -9.31 -19.42 -20.15
CA LEU A 17 -8.26 -19.51 -21.16
C LEU A 17 -8.07 -20.98 -21.60
N SER A 18 -8.05 -21.22 -22.90
CA SER A 18 -7.79 -22.53 -23.50
C SER A 18 -6.27 -22.77 -23.60
N GLY A 19 -5.81 -24.00 -23.34
CA GLY A 19 -4.39 -24.38 -23.36
C GLY A 19 -3.86 -24.87 -22.02
N VAL A 20 -2.70 -25.53 -22.04
CA VAL A 20 -1.95 -25.98 -20.87
C VAL A 20 -0.58 -25.28 -20.89
N ALA A 21 -0.06 -24.92 -19.72
CA ALA A 21 1.26 -24.29 -19.64
C ALA A 21 2.36 -25.22 -20.20
N PRO A 22 3.25 -24.72 -21.07
CA PRO A 22 4.32 -25.54 -21.65
C PRO A 22 5.31 -25.96 -20.56
N GLY A 23 5.71 -27.24 -20.55
CA GLY A 23 6.74 -27.77 -19.65
C GLY A 23 6.24 -28.39 -18.34
N CYS A 24 4.93 -28.50 -18.11
CA CYS A 24 4.40 -29.14 -16.90
C CYS A 24 4.72 -30.64 -16.77
N ALA A 25 4.86 -31.38 -17.87
CA ALA A 25 5.16 -32.81 -17.85
C ALA A 25 6.46 -33.14 -17.08
N LYS A 26 7.44 -32.21 -17.09
CA LYS A 26 8.72 -32.35 -16.36
C LYS A 26 8.56 -32.32 -14.83
N TYR A 27 7.45 -31.77 -14.32
CA TYR A 27 7.21 -31.55 -12.89
C TYR A 27 6.10 -32.44 -12.32
N VAL A 28 5.44 -33.23 -13.16
CA VAL A 28 4.37 -34.16 -12.75
C VAL A 28 4.92 -35.59 -12.73
N ASP A 29 5.69 -35.95 -13.76
CA ASP A 29 6.32 -37.26 -13.87
C ASP A 29 7.64 -37.24 -13.10
N ASP A 30 7.66 -37.88 -11.92
CA ASP A 30 8.81 -38.07 -11.01
C ASP A 30 9.96 -38.92 -11.61
N VAL A 31 10.08 -38.93 -12.95
CA VAL A 31 10.96 -39.80 -13.72
C VAL A 31 12.43 -39.37 -13.57
N ASN A 32 12.72 -38.18 -13.02
CA ASN A 32 14.11 -37.77 -12.77
C ASN A 32 14.36 -36.62 -11.74
N GLY A 33 13.43 -36.20 -10.86
CA GLY A 33 13.69 -34.97 -10.08
C GLY A 33 12.82 -34.64 -8.86
N THR A 34 13.51 -34.55 -7.72
CA THR A 34 13.34 -33.79 -6.46
C THR A 34 12.08 -32.95 -6.10
N GLN A 35 11.13 -32.62 -6.97
CA GLN A 35 9.91 -31.86 -6.63
C GLN A 35 8.77 -32.16 -7.62
N SER A 36 7.64 -32.70 -7.14
CA SER A 36 6.41 -32.88 -7.94
C SER A 36 5.37 -31.82 -7.58
N TRP A 37 4.82 -31.13 -8.59
CA TRP A 37 3.86 -30.03 -8.40
C TRP A 37 2.51 -30.32 -9.08
N THR A 38 1.53 -30.74 -8.28
CA THR A 38 0.18 -31.10 -8.75
C THR A 38 -0.60 -29.91 -9.33
N TRP A 39 -0.29 -28.69 -8.94
CA TRP A 39 -0.98 -27.49 -9.43
C TRP A 39 -0.64 -27.15 -10.90
N CYS A 40 0.43 -27.72 -11.47
CA CYS A 40 0.92 -27.38 -12.82
C CYS A 40 -0.10 -27.73 -13.91
N GLU A 41 -0.78 -28.88 -13.81
CA GLU A 41 -1.76 -29.35 -14.80
C GLU A 41 -2.93 -28.38 -14.99
N SER A 42 -3.31 -27.70 -13.90
CA SER A 42 -4.41 -26.76 -13.93
C SER A 42 -4.06 -25.46 -14.65
N LEU A 43 -2.77 -25.11 -14.78
CA LEU A 43 -2.29 -23.76 -15.11
C LEU A 43 -2.48 -23.41 -16.61
N LYS A 44 -3.05 -22.23 -16.87
CA LYS A 44 -3.24 -21.72 -18.23
C LYS A 44 -2.08 -20.82 -18.67
N PRO A 45 -1.65 -20.90 -19.94
CA PRO A 45 -0.58 -20.07 -20.46
C PRO A 45 -1.00 -18.60 -20.54
N VAL A 46 -0.10 -17.69 -20.15
CA VAL A 46 -0.25 -16.23 -20.28
C VAL A 46 0.74 -15.73 -21.33
N ASN A 47 0.37 -14.69 -22.08
CA ASN A 47 1.26 -14.13 -23.11
C ASN A 47 2.54 -13.55 -22.49
N PHE A 48 3.68 -14.10 -22.91
CA PHE A 48 5.00 -13.74 -22.41
C PHE A 48 5.31 -12.24 -22.54
N TRP A 49 5.08 -11.67 -23.73
CA TRP A 49 5.39 -10.26 -24.01
C TRP A 49 4.54 -9.32 -23.16
N LEU A 50 3.26 -9.65 -23.02
CA LEU A 50 2.35 -8.87 -22.18
C LEU A 50 2.85 -8.87 -20.74
N TYR A 51 3.23 -10.03 -20.19
CA TYR A 51 3.73 -10.13 -18.82
C TYR A 51 5.00 -9.29 -18.60
N TYR A 52 6.06 -9.50 -19.39
CA TYR A 52 7.35 -8.85 -19.17
C TYR A 52 7.31 -7.33 -19.40
N VAL A 53 6.67 -6.88 -20.48
CA VAL A 53 6.58 -5.44 -20.80
C VAL A 53 5.75 -4.71 -19.76
N SER A 54 4.57 -5.25 -19.40
CA SER A 54 3.73 -4.62 -18.39
C SER A 54 4.34 -4.67 -16.99
N TYR A 55 5.08 -5.73 -16.66
CA TYR A 55 5.82 -5.82 -15.40
C TYR A 55 6.86 -4.72 -15.30
N ALA A 56 7.73 -4.57 -16.32
CA ALA A 56 8.78 -3.57 -16.33
C ALA A 56 8.23 -2.14 -16.24
N LEU A 57 7.20 -1.82 -17.02
CA LEU A 57 6.62 -0.47 -17.03
C LEU A 57 5.87 -0.16 -15.72
N ILE A 58 5.01 -1.07 -15.26
CA ILE A 58 4.11 -0.78 -14.14
C ILE A 58 4.87 -0.84 -12.81
N PHE A 59 5.72 -1.84 -12.59
CA PHE A 59 6.51 -1.93 -11.35
C PHE A 59 7.72 -0.98 -11.38
N GLY A 60 8.36 -0.81 -12.54
CA GLY A 60 9.51 0.08 -12.69
C GLY A 60 9.18 1.53 -12.41
N ILE A 61 8.01 2.01 -12.82
CA ILE A 61 7.56 3.38 -12.53
C ILE A 61 6.78 3.44 -11.22
N GLY A 62 5.93 2.42 -10.96
CA GLY A 62 5.03 2.43 -9.81
C GLY A 62 5.74 2.38 -8.47
N LEU A 63 6.75 1.51 -8.30
CA LEU A 63 7.42 1.36 -7.00
C LEU A 63 8.20 2.60 -6.56
N PRO A 64 9.00 3.26 -7.42
CA PRO A 64 9.68 4.52 -7.06
C PRO A 64 8.70 5.64 -6.71
N CYS A 65 7.62 5.81 -7.50
CA CYS A 65 6.61 6.84 -7.23
C CYS A 65 5.96 6.61 -5.86
N LEU A 66 5.57 5.38 -5.54
CA LEU A 66 4.95 5.06 -4.24
C LEU A 66 5.89 5.31 -3.08
N ASN A 67 7.15 4.87 -3.20
CA ASN A 67 8.13 5.08 -2.14
C ASN A 67 8.39 6.58 -1.88
N ASN A 68 8.52 7.37 -2.94
CA ASN A 68 8.73 8.82 -2.81
C ASN A 68 7.52 9.51 -2.17
N SER A 69 6.30 9.21 -2.65
CA SER A 69 5.07 9.76 -2.07
C SER A 69 4.88 9.38 -0.60
N LEU A 70 5.19 8.13 -0.23
CA LEU A 70 5.09 7.66 1.16
C LEU A 70 6.06 8.40 2.07
N GLN A 71 7.32 8.58 1.67
CA GLN A 71 8.30 9.31 2.47
C GLN A 71 7.89 10.79 2.65
N SER A 72 7.39 11.43 1.59
CA SER A 72 6.90 12.80 1.66
C SER A 72 5.70 12.93 2.60
N LEU A 73 4.67 12.09 2.42
CA LEU A 73 3.48 12.08 3.28
C LEU A 73 3.84 11.82 4.74
N TYR A 74 4.76 10.88 4.99
CA TYR A 74 5.22 10.57 6.33
C TYR A 74 5.87 11.78 6.99
N SER A 75 6.72 12.51 6.27
CA SER A 75 7.35 13.73 6.81
C SER A 75 6.34 14.83 7.16
N GLN A 76 5.28 14.98 6.35
CA GLN A 76 4.23 15.97 6.57
C GLN A 76 3.40 15.65 7.82
N ILE A 77 3.09 14.36 8.04
CA ILE A 77 2.30 13.90 9.19
C ILE A 77 3.05 14.09 10.52
N LEU A 78 4.37 13.96 10.53
CA LEU A 78 5.16 14.09 11.76
C LEU A 78 5.48 15.54 12.18
N GLY A 79 5.51 16.49 11.24
CA GLY A 79 5.88 17.87 11.51
C GLY A 79 7.31 18.04 12.04
N LYS A 80 7.56 19.04 12.90
CA LYS A 80 8.90 19.37 13.47
C LYS A 80 9.35 18.48 14.64
N GLY A 81 8.67 17.34 14.88
CA GLY A 81 8.94 16.44 16.00
C GLY A 81 10.17 15.53 15.81
N ARG A 82 10.22 14.39 16.51
CA ARG A 82 11.29 13.37 16.44
C ARG A 82 11.31 12.59 15.11
N GLN A 83 11.49 13.30 14.00
CA GLN A 83 11.36 12.79 12.63
C GLN A 83 12.33 11.61 12.35
N GLY A 84 13.58 11.71 12.81
CA GLY A 84 14.59 10.67 12.58
C GLY A 84 14.26 9.32 13.21
N THR A 85 13.79 9.29 14.46
CA THR A 85 13.44 8.03 15.14
C THR A 85 12.28 7.32 14.45
N MET A 86 11.25 8.07 14.09
CA MET A 86 10.04 7.53 13.46
C MET A 86 10.31 7.05 12.03
N GLN A 87 11.12 7.79 11.26
CA GLN A 87 11.57 7.32 9.95
C GLN A 87 12.42 6.05 10.06
N GLY A 88 13.24 5.93 11.11
CA GLY A 88 13.98 4.70 11.43
C GLY A 88 13.06 3.51 11.72
N ILE A 89 11.98 3.70 12.50
CA ILE A 89 10.98 2.66 12.76
C ILE A 89 10.29 2.24 11.47
N ASN A 90 9.86 3.20 10.65
CA ASN A 90 9.23 2.90 9.36
C ASN A 90 10.17 2.08 8.44
N GLN A 91 11.46 2.43 8.41
CA GLN A 91 12.46 1.70 7.65
C GLN A 91 12.67 0.27 8.20
N ALA A 92 12.70 0.09 9.52
CA ALA A 92 12.83 -1.22 10.15
C ALA A 92 11.64 -2.13 9.80
N VAL A 93 10.42 -1.61 9.87
CA VAL A 93 9.20 -2.34 9.45
C VAL A 93 9.27 -2.71 7.96
N GLY A 94 9.74 -1.79 7.11
CA GLY A 94 9.96 -2.07 5.69
C GLY A 94 11.00 -3.16 5.41
N CYS A 95 12.03 -3.28 6.26
CA CYS A 95 13.00 -4.38 6.16
C CYS A 95 12.36 -5.72 6.56
N VAL A 96 11.58 -5.75 7.65
CA VAL A 96 10.85 -6.95 8.07
C VAL A 96 9.89 -7.42 6.98
N SER A 97 9.17 -6.49 6.33
CA SER A 97 8.25 -6.85 5.25
C SER A 97 8.97 -7.42 4.02
N ARG A 98 10.19 -6.97 3.72
CA ARG A 98 11.02 -7.51 2.61
C ARG A 98 11.51 -8.92 2.87
N ILE A 99 11.64 -9.33 4.13
CA ILE A 99 11.97 -10.72 4.50
C ILE A 99 10.69 -11.57 4.47
N MET A 100 9.61 -11.05 5.06
CA MET A 100 8.35 -11.78 5.21
C MET A 100 7.65 -12.03 3.86
N GLY A 101 7.70 -11.06 2.94
CA GLY A 101 7.03 -11.15 1.64
C GLY A 101 7.44 -12.37 0.81
N PRO A 102 8.74 -12.55 0.52
CA PRO A 102 9.23 -13.72 -0.20
C PRO A 102 8.97 -15.04 0.53
N LEU A 103 9.07 -15.07 1.87
CA LEU A 103 8.79 -16.29 2.64
C LEU A 103 7.33 -16.73 2.48
N LEU A 104 6.38 -15.81 2.67
CA LEU A 104 4.96 -16.09 2.50
C LEU A 104 4.60 -16.47 1.06
N MET A 105 5.20 -15.79 0.07
CA MET A 105 4.93 -16.14 -1.32
C MET A 105 5.57 -17.44 -1.75
N SER A 106 6.78 -17.76 -1.27
CA SER A 106 7.44 -19.02 -1.59
C SER A 106 6.67 -20.21 -1.03
N THR A 107 6.17 -20.12 0.21
CA THR A 107 5.38 -21.20 0.81
C THR A 107 4.03 -21.36 0.12
N THR A 108 3.35 -20.25 -0.18
CA THR A 108 2.07 -20.27 -0.90
C THR A 108 2.23 -20.84 -2.31
N PHE A 109 3.30 -20.46 -3.01
CA PHE A 109 3.62 -20.96 -4.34
C PHE A 109 3.89 -22.46 -4.33
N ALA A 110 4.67 -22.95 -3.36
CA ALA A 110 4.96 -24.38 -3.24
C ALA A 110 3.66 -25.19 -3.05
N SER A 111 2.81 -24.79 -2.11
CA SER A 111 1.62 -25.58 -1.77
C SER A 111 0.46 -25.45 -2.77
N PHE A 112 0.19 -24.25 -3.29
CA PHE A 112 -1.03 -23.95 -4.06
C PHE A 112 -0.76 -23.44 -5.48
N GLY A 113 0.50 -23.22 -5.83
CA GLY A 113 0.91 -22.75 -7.14
C GLY A 113 0.67 -21.25 -7.40
N PRO A 114 0.98 -20.80 -8.62
CA PRO A 114 0.95 -19.38 -8.99
C PRO A 114 -0.42 -18.71 -8.89
N ARG A 115 -1.50 -19.48 -9.09
CA ARG A 115 -2.87 -18.94 -9.04
C ARG A 115 -3.24 -18.43 -7.66
N ALA A 116 -2.93 -19.20 -6.63
CA ALA A 116 -3.23 -18.80 -5.25
C ALA A 116 -2.41 -17.56 -4.85
N THR A 117 -1.12 -17.54 -5.21
CA THR A 117 -0.24 -16.37 -5.03
C THR A 117 -0.86 -15.11 -5.65
N TRP A 118 -1.36 -15.20 -6.88
CA TRP A 118 -1.97 -14.05 -7.55
C TRP A 118 -3.30 -13.63 -6.93
N LEU A 119 -4.13 -14.58 -6.48
CA LEU A 119 -5.37 -14.27 -5.77
C LEU A 119 -5.11 -13.53 -4.46
N VAL A 120 -4.12 -13.96 -3.69
CA VAL A 120 -3.72 -13.30 -2.43
C VAL A 120 -3.30 -11.86 -2.71
N GLU A 121 -2.50 -11.59 -3.75
CA GLU A 121 -2.11 -10.24 -4.15
C GLU A 121 -3.31 -9.37 -4.55
N ILE A 122 -4.25 -9.92 -5.33
CA ILE A 122 -5.45 -9.19 -5.77
C ILE A 122 -6.31 -8.83 -4.55
N VAL A 123 -6.55 -9.78 -3.65
CA VAL A 123 -7.35 -9.58 -2.43
C VAL A 123 -6.68 -8.55 -1.53
N TYR A 124 -5.38 -8.69 -1.25
CA TYR A 124 -4.63 -7.76 -0.43
C TYR A 124 -4.73 -6.32 -0.96
N ARG A 125 -4.57 -6.14 -2.28
CA ARG A 125 -4.61 -4.83 -2.95
C ARG A 125 -6.02 -4.24 -3.03
N ARG A 126 -7.07 -5.04 -2.84
CA ARG A 126 -8.48 -4.57 -2.75
C ARG A 126 -8.95 -4.33 -1.32
N LEU A 127 -8.57 -5.20 -0.40
CA LEU A 127 -8.99 -5.14 1.00
C LEU A 127 -8.38 -3.95 1.73
N LEU A 128 -7.10 -3.66 1.50
CA LEU A 128 -6.41 -2.52 2.12
C LEU A 128 -7.08 -1.17 1.85
N PRO A 129 -7.29 -0.73 0.59
CA PRO A 129 -7.93 0.55 0.33
C PRO A 129 -9.37 0.59 0.84
N ALA A 130 -10.11 -0.53 0.77
CA ALA A 130 -11.46 -0.59 1.33
C ALA A 130 -11.46 -0.42 2.86
N ALA A 131 -10.55 -1.09 3.57
CA ALA A 131 -10.42 -0.96 5.03
C ALA A 131 -9.98 0.45 5.44
N VAL A 132 -9.08 1.08 4.66
CA VAL A 132 -8.66 2.47 4.90
C VAL A 132 -9.83 3.44 4.67
N GLU A 133 -10.57 3.30 3.57
CA GLU A 133 -11.73 4.15 3.29
C GLU A 133 -12.78 4.03 4.39
N ILE A 134 -13.06 2.80 4.87
CA ILE A 134 -13.97 2.57 5.99
C ILE A 134 -13.44 3.28 7.25
N LYS A 135 -12.14 3.16 7.55
CA LYS A 135 -11.54 3.81 8.72
C LYS A 135 -11.61 5.34 8.62
N GLU A 136 -11.34 5.91 7.45
CA GLU A 136 -11.46 7.35 7.21
C GLU A 136 -12.89 7.85 7.41
N ARG A 137 -13.89 7.11 6.90
CA ARG A 137 -15.30 7.40 7.13
C ARG A 137 -15.63 7.39 8.63
N THR A 138 -15.21 6.34 9.35
CA THR A 138 -15.42 6.24 10.80
C THR A 138 -14.78 7.39 11.58
N ILE A 139 -13.57 7.82 11.20
CA ILE A 139 -12.90 8.97 11.84
C ILE A 139 -13.66 10.27 11.59
N GLN A 140 -14.13 10.51 10.36
CA GLN A 140 -14.91 11.71 10.04
C GLN A 140 -16.25 11.74 10.78
N LEU A 141 -16.95 10.61 10.86
CA LEU A 141 -18.17 10.46 11.68
C LEU A 141 -17.91 10.73 13.17
N SER A 142 -16.79 10.25 13.71
CA SER A 142 -16.39 10.54 15.09
C SER A 142 -16.10 12.03 15.31
N ARG A 143 -15.50 12.72 14.32
CA ARG A 143 -15.19 14.15 14.40
C ARG A 143 -16.46 15.00 14.36
N ASP A 144 -17.37 14.70 13.44
CA ASP A 144 -18.66 15.40 13.29
C ASP A 144 -19.53 15.27 14.55
N GLY A 145 -19.60 14.08 15.15
CA GLY A 145 -20.28 13.87 16.44
C GLY A 145 -19.64 14.60 17.63
N THR A 146 -18.32 14.87 17.57
CA THR A 146 -17.61 15.65 18.60
C THR A 146 -17.84 17.14 18.41
N GLU A 147 -17.97 17.62 17.16
CA GLU A 147 -18.23 19.03 16.84
C GLU A 147 -19.63 19.48 17.30
N VAL A 148 -20.62 18.58 17.34
CA VAL A 148 -21.97 18.86 17.87
C VAL A 148 -22.03 18.90 19.40
N THR A 149 -21.02 18.37 20.12
CA THR A 149 -20.94 18.43 21.59
C THR A 149 -20.01 19.55 22.09
N ILE A 150 -19.87 20.63 21.32
CA ILE A 150 -19.36 21.91 21.82
C ILE A 150 -20.46 22.95 21.59
N CYS A 151 -21.46 22.97 22.48
CA CYS A 151 -22.18 24.20 22.77
C CYS A 151 -21.16 25.20 23.32
N ARG A 152 -20.56 25.98 22.43
CA ARG A 152 -19.83 27.20 22.76
C ARG A 152 -20.85 28.18 23.34
N ARG A 153 -21.05 28.13 24.66
CA ARG A 153 -21.71 29.19 25.42
C ARG A 153 -20.69 30.33 25.57
N ASP A 154 -20.39 31.03 24.46
CA ASP A 154 -19.68 32.30 24.51
C ASP A 154 -20.66 33.35 25.06
N SER A 155 -20.68 33.49 26.39
CA SER A 155 -21.12 34.74 27.00
C SER A 155 -20.05 35.78 26.69
N THR A 156 -20.44 36.74 25.86
CA THR A 156 -19.77 37.99 25.53
C THR A 156 -19.11 38.62 26.77
N SER A 157 -17.78 38.69 26.77
CA SER A 157 -17.03 39.80 27.38
C SER A 157 -15.62 39.81 26.81
N THR A 158 -15.44 40.52 25.70
CA THR A 158 -14.12 40.87 25.19
C THR A 158 -13.87 42.32 25.61
N THR A 159 -13.13 42.50 26.70
CA THR A 159 -12.51 43.79 27.03
C THR A 159 -11.43 44.04 25.98
N ILE A 160 -11.69 45.00 25.10
CA ILE A 160 -10.73 45.49 24.12
C ILE A 160 -9.58 46.17 24.89
N SER A 161 -8.44 45.50 25.03
CA SER A 161 -7.20 46.13 25.46
C SER A 161 -6.56 46.81 24.25
N VAL A 162 -6.91 48.07 24.03
CA VAL A 162 -6.10 48.99 23.23
C VAL A 162 -4.85 49.31 24.06
N VAL A 163 -3.74 48.63 23.78
CA VAL A 163 -2.41 49.10 24.19
C VAL A 163 -1.92 49.99 23.05
N SER A 164 -2.14 51.29 23.22
CA SER A 164 -1.62 52.33 22.34
C SER A 164 -0.13 52.51 22.59
N ASP A 165 0.62 52.66 21.49
CA ASP A 165 2.04 52.99 21.41
C ASP A 165 2.45 54.12 22.37
N GLU A 166 3.23 53.79 23.41
CA GLU A 166 4.09 54.71 24.16
C GLU A 166 5.57 54.41 23.84
N LEU A 167 5.90 54.27 22.55
CA LEU A 167 7.28 54.12 22.08
C LEU A 167 7.62 55.14 20.98
N LYS A 168 7.24 56.41 21.17
CA LYS A 168 7.72 57.52 20.31
C LYS A 168 8.14 58.79 21.07
N LYS A 169 8.49 58.68 22.35
CA LYS A 169 8.95 59.83 23.17
C LYS A 169 10.41 59.77 23.62
N VAL A 170 11.23 58.90 23.03
CA VAL A 170 12.65 58.71 23.43
C VAL A 170 13.66 59.00 22.30
N ILE A 171 13.24 59.45 21.11
CA ILE A 171 14.19 59.83 20.04
C ILE A 171 13.76 61.16 19.41
N SER A 172 14.68 62.14 19.47
CA SER A 172 14.59 63.58 19.13
C SER A 172 14.14 64.43 20.33
N ALA A 173 15.00 65.13 21.08
CA ALA A 173 16.23 65.87 20.75
C ALA A 173 16.09 66.75 19.51
#